data_AF-A0A969P331-F1
#
_entry.id   AF-A0A969P331-F1
#
_cell.length_a   1.000
_cell.length_b   1.000
_cell.length_c   1.000
_cell.angle_alpha   90.00
_cell.angle_beta   90.00
_cell.angle_gamma   90.00
#
_symmetry.space_group_name_H-M   'P 1'
#
loop_
_entity.id
_entity.type
_entity.pdbx_description
1 polymer ?
#
loop_
_entity_poly.entity_id
_entity_poly.type
_entity_poly.pdbx_seq_one_letter_code
_entity_poly.pdbx_strand_id
1 'polypeptide(L)'
;MNSQFHTYRDVSDDADARQRASNTPLWRQAVLDRGFTPVGLLEKRLTHHAATTESNPPDAPLEAELLVDVPKHGYLAEVLSSADNTAFAYIERHGSVPLLCFRTITRDGLVVETVMQPLPEHRELLPSNHHRPQAGYYVQYVATSDPVTLWQTHRKHLAQLPADQQENLCQHDSL
;
A
#
# COMPACT_ATOMS: atom_id res chain seq x y z
N MET A 1 -6.86 -21.32 15.04
CA MET A 1 -6.94 -20.23 14.04
C MET A 1 -5.60 -19.51 14.08
N ASN A 2 -4.81 -19.59 13.01
CA ASN A 2 -3.56 -18.83 12.91
C ASN A 2 -3.91 -17.42 12.44
N SER A 3 -3.96 -16.47 13.38
CA SER A 3 -4.15 -15.06 13.04
C SER A 3 -2.82 -14.49 12.55
N GLN A 4 -2.79 -14.04 11.29
CA GLN A 4 -1.69 -13.25 10.76
C GLN A 4 -1.91 -11.78 11.18
N PHE A 5 -0.88 -11.16 11.73
CA PHE A 5 -0.91 -9.73 12.07
C PHE A 5 0.15 -8.98 11.28
N HIS A 6 -0.27 -7.88 10.65
CA HIS A 6 0.63 -6.94 10.00
C HIS A 6 1.17 -5.96 11.05
N THR A 7 2.49 -5.82 11.11
CA THR A 7 3.14 -4.73 11.85
C THR A 7 3.71 -3.72 10.87
N TYR A 8 3.58 -2.44 11.21
CA TYR A 8 4.09 -1.33 10.42
C TYR A 8 5.10 -0.56 11.26
N ARG A 9 6.24 -0.23 10.65
CA ARG A 9 7.32 0.50 11.31
C ARG A 9 7.79 1.63 10.41
N ASP A 10 7.88 2.84 10.95
CA ASP A 10 8.57 3.94 10.29
C ASP A 10 10.08 3.64 10.28
N VAL A 11 10.65 3.63 9.08
CA VAL A 11 12.07 3.38 8.82
C VAL A 11 12.68 4.51 7.97
N SER A 12 12.09 5.69 8.02
CA SER A 12 12.54 6.86 7.24
C SER A 12 13.98 7.26 7.55
N ASP A 13 14.42 7.05 8.78
CA ASP A 13 15.79 7.32 9.22
C ASP A 13 16.81 6.25 8.82
N ASP A 14 16.35 5.06 8.40
CA ASP A 14 17.20 3.94 8.01
C ASP A 14 17.77 4.15 6.59
N ALA A 15 19.09 4.31 6.49
CA ALA A 15 19.79 4.54 5.23
C ALA A 15 19.72 3.33 4.28
N ASP A 16 19.77 2.11 4.83
CA ASP A 16 19.68 0.88 4.05
C ASP A 16 18.25 0.67 3.54
N ALA A 17 17.24 1.06 4.33
CA ALA A 17 15.85 1.08 3.87
C ALA A 17 15.65 2.03 2.68
N ARG A 18 16.24 3.23 2.73
CA ARG A 18 16.20 4.20 1.60
C ARG A 18 16.82 3.65 0.33
N GLN A 19 17.98 3.01 0.43
CA GLN A 19 18.64 2.41 -0.73
C GLN A 19 17.83 1.27 -1.34
N ARG A 20 17.11 0.48 -0.52
CA ARG A 20 16.25 -0.60 -1.03
C ARG A 20 14.95 -0.09 -1.64
N ALA A 21 14.37 0.98 -1.08
CA ALA A 21 13.13 1.57 -1.57
C ALA A 21 13.29 2.28 -2.93
N SER A 22 14.47 2.84 -3.23
CA SER A 22 14.73 3.58 -4.48
C SER A 22 14.59 2.75 -5.76
N ASN A 23 14.47 1.43 -5.66
CA ASN A 23 14.35 0.50 -6.79
C ASN A 23 12.91 0.28 -7.28
N THR A 24 11.96 1.16 -6.96
CA THR A 24 10.54 1.01 -7.35
C THR A 24 10.07 2.13 -8.31
N PRO A 25 10.44 2.07 -9.62
CA PRO A 25 10.24 3.20 -10.55
C PRO A 25 8.85 3.26 -11.21
N LEU A 26 8.08 2.18 -11.24
CA LEU A 26 7.03 1.98 -12.26
C LEU A 26 5.91 3.04 -12.27
N TRP A 27 5.51 3.54 -11.10
CA TRP A 27 4.51 4.61 -10.97
C TRP A 27 4.96 5.80 -10.15
N ARG A 28 6.16 5.74 -9.56
CA ARG A 28 6.67 6.77 -8.66
C ARG A 28 6.73 8.13 -9.34
N GLN A 29 7.31 8.20 -10.55
CA GLN A 29 7.43 9.48 -11.27
C GLN A 29 6.05 10.07 -11.62
N ALA A 30 5.11 9.22 -12.05
CA ALA A 30 3.75 9.67 -12.35
C ALA A 30 3.03 10.25 -11.13
N VAL A 31 3.30 9.73 -9.93
CA VAL A 31 2.76 10.28 -8.67
C VAL A 31 3.44 11.61 -8.32
N LEU A 32 4.77 11.71 -8.46
CA LEU A 32 5.52 12.95 -8.24
C LEU A 32 5.08 14.09 -9.18
N ASP A 33 4.86 13.78 -10.46
CA ASP A 33 4.40 14.74 -11.47
C ASP A 33 3.00 15.33 -11.14
N ARG A 34 2.29 14.75 -10.16
CA ARG A 34 1.01 15.23 -9.63
C ARG A 34 1.13 16.04 -8.35
N GLY A 35 2.34 16.43 -7.98
CA GLY A 35 2.60 17.26 -6.82
C GLY A 35 2.61 16.47 -5.51
N PHE A 36 2.70 15.13 -5.57
CA PHE A 36 2.98 14.37 -4.38
C PHE A 36 4.44 14.54 -3.98
N THR A 37 4.71 14.53 -2.69
CA THR A 37 6.07 14.67 -2.13
C THR A 37 6.41 13.47 -1.25
N PRO A 38 7.62 12.89 -1.32
CA PRO A 38 8.01 11.83 -0.40
C PRO A 38 8.01 12.35 1.04
N VAL A 39 7.38 11.61 1.95
CA VAL A 39 7.30 11.96 3.38
C VAL A 39 7.98 10.94 4.29
N GLY A 40 8.20 9.72 3.81
CA GLY A 40 8.87 8.70 4.60
C GLY A 40 8.87 7.31 3.97
N LEU A 41 9.37 6.35 4.75
CA LEU A 41 9.39 4.93 4.41
C LEU A 41 8.70 4.10 5.48
N LEU A 42 7.84 3.20 5.03
CA LEU A 42 7.13 2.27 5.89
C LEU A 42 7.60 0.85 5.63
N GLU A 43 8.05 0.17 6.68
CA GLU A 43 8.31 -1.26 6.67
C GLU A 43 7.07 -2.01 7.18
N LYS A 44 6.48 -2.84 6.32
CA LYS A 44 5.38 -3.75 6.65
C LYS A 44 5.92 -5.15 6.86
N ARG A 45 5.74 -5.73 8.06
CA ARG A 45 6.12 -7.11 8.35
C ARG A 45 4.90 -7.99 8.59
N LEU A 46 4.93 -9.20 8.03
CA LEU A 46 3.97 -10.26 8.32
C LEU A 46 4.47 -11.03 9.55
N THR A 47 3.79 -10.85 10.69
CA THR A 47 4.13 -11.61 11.88
C THR A 47 3.37 -12.94 11.82
N HIS A 48 4.09 -14.02 11.48
CA HIS A 48 3.59 -15.37 11.70
C HIS A 48 3.91 -15.77 13.15
N HIS A 49 2.90 -16.18 13.92
CA HIS A 49 3.17 -17.13 15.00
C HIS A 49 3.54 -18.46 14.33
N ALA A 50 4.83 -18.74 14.27
CA ALA A 50 5.37 -19.92 13.62
C ALA A 50 4.90 -21.20 14.35
N ALA A 51 4.20 -22.07 13.63
CA ALA A 51 4.50 -23.49 13.75
C ALA A 51 5.68 -23.73 12.78
N THR A 52 6.83 -24.03 13.36
CA THR A 52 8.07 -24.39 12.67
C THR A 52 7.85 -25.56 11.72
N THR A 53 8.22 -25.39 10.45
CA THR A 53 8.73 -26.51 9.64
C THR A 53 9.82 -26.00 8.72
N GLU A 54 11.05 -26.37 9.04
CA GLU A 54 12.22 -26.25 8.17
C GLU A 54 12.05 -27.15 6.95
N SER A 55 12.21 -26.59 5.74
CA SER A 55 12.84 -27.22 4.57
C SER A 55 12.60 -26.36 3.33
N ASN A 56 13.66 -25.72 2.82
CA ASN A 56 13.65 -25.15 1.47
C ASN A 56 14.41 -26.09 0.53
N PRO A 57 13.83 -26.54 -0.60
CA PRO A 57 14.57 -27.26 -1.63
C PRO A 57 15.45 -26.29 -2.45
N PRO A 58 16.60 -26.77 -2.97
CA PRO A 58 17.65 -25.93 -3.57
C PRO A 58 17.37 -25.35 -4.98
N ASP A 59 16.26 -25.71 -5.64
CA ASP A 59 15.99 -25.37 -7.04
C ASP A 59 14.69 -24.55 -7.24
N ALA A 60 14.44 -23.56 -6.38
CA ALA A 60 13.28 -22.69 -6.56
C ALA A 60 13.60 -21.58 -7.60
N PRO A 61 12.70 -21.29 -8.57
CA PRO A 61 12.92 -20.29 -9.62
C PRO A 61 13.12 -18.88 -9.02
N LEU A 62 13.69 -17.94 -9.77
CA LEU A 62 14.03 -16.56 -9.35
C LEU A 62 12.89 -15.81 -8.61
N GLU A 63 11.63 -16.19 -8.81
CA GLU A 63 10.46 -15.71 -8.05
C GLU A 63 10.52 -16.04 -6.55
N ALA A 64 11.23 -17.12 -6.18
CA ALA A 64 11.48 -17.52 -4.81
C ALA A 64 12.53 -16.63 -4.12
N GLU A 65 13.52 -16.07 -4.83
CA GLU A 65 14.49 -15.16 -4.19
C GLU A 65 13.83 -13.85 -3.71
N LEU A 66 12.84 -13.33 -4.46
CA LEU A 66 12.01 -12.19 -4.02
C LEU A 66 11.11 -12.53 -2.83
N LEU A 67 10.72 -13.80 -2.66
CA LEU A 67 9.95 -14.31 -1.52
C LEU A 67 10.83 -14.71 -0.32
N VAL A 68 12.14 -14.89 -0.52
CA VAL A 68 13.09 -15.29 0.54
C VAL A 68 13.51 -14.09 1.41
N ASP A 69 13.37 -12.86 0.91
CA ASP A 69 13.80 -11.64 1.62
C ASP A 69 12.68 -10.96 2.44
N VAL A 70 11.41 -11.15 2.04
CA VAL A 70 10.23 -10.60 2.75
C VAL A 70 10.11 -11.09 4.22
N PRO A 71 10.41 -12.37 4.55
CA PRO A 71 10.39 -12.83 5.94
C PRO A 71 11.51 -12.23 6.81
N LYS A 72 12.65 -11.85 6.22
CA LYS A 72 13.81 -11.30 6.94
C LYS A 72 13.79 -9.77 7.05
N HIS A 73 13.23 -9.09 6.06
CA HIS A 73 13.34 -7.64 5.92
C HIS A 73 12.02 -6.90 5.75
N GLY A 74 10.88 -7.59 5.77
CA GLY A 74 9.58 -6.98 5.53
C GLY A 74 9.45 -6.41 4.11
N TYR A 75 8.33 -5.74 3.89
CA TYR A 75 8.04 -5.00 2.67
C TYR A 75 8.23 -3.51 2.91
N LEU A 76 9.09 -2.86 2.11
CA LEU A 76 9.30 -1.42 2.17
C LEU A 76 8.37 -0.70 1.18
N ALA A 77 7.66 0.30 1.67
CA ALA A 77 6.86 1.20 0.87
C ALA A 77 7.35 2.64 1.09
N GLU A 78 7.75 3.32 0.01
CA GLU A 78 7.87 4.78 0.06
C GLU A 78 6.47 5.37 0.15
N VAL A 79 6.30 6.27 1.12
CA VAL A 79 5.05 7.00 1.34
C VAL A 79 5.23 8.40 0.78
N LEU A 80 4.31 8.80 -0.09
CA LEU A 80 4.24 10.14 -0.65
C LEU A 80 2.95 10.80 -0.20
N SER A 81 2.97 12.08 0.13
CA SER A 81 1.78 12.85 0.51
C SER A 81 1.31 13.75 -0.64
N SER A 82 0.00 13.91 -0.80
CA SER A 82 -0.61 14.83 -1.76
C SER A 82 -0.30 16.28 -1.41
N ALA A 83 -0.36 17.19 -2.39
CA ALA A 83 -0.07 18.61 -2.17
C ALA A 83 -1.00 19.30 -1.14
N ASP A 84 -2.19 18.77 -0.92
CA ASP A 84 -3.15 19.27 0.09
C ASP A 84 -3.06 18.51 1.43
N ASN A 85 -2.07 17.61 1.58
CA ASN A 85 -1.82 16.78 2.76
C ASN A 85 -3.04 15.96 3.20
N THR A 86 -3.95 15.63 2.28
CA THR A 86 -5.17 14.85 2.58
C THR A 86 -5.06 13.37 2.23
N ALA A 87 -4.11 13.00 1.37
CA ALA A 87 -3.94 11.63 0.91
C ALA A 87 -2.47 11.22 0.90
N PHE A 88 -2.26 9.93 1.11
CA PHE A 88 -1.00 9.26 0.87
C PHE A 88 -1.06 8.42 -0.40
N ALA A 89 0.06 8.37 -1.12
CA ALA A 89 0.33 7.39 -2.13
C ALA A 89 1.44 6.47 -1.62
N TYR A 90 1.29 5.17 -1.87
CA TYR A 90 2.36 4.20 -1.66
C TYR A 90 2.18 3.07 -2.66
N ILE A 91 3.28 2.39 -2.95
CA ILE A 91 3.24 1.14 -3.70
C ILE A 91 3.23 0.04 -2.65
N GLU A 92 2.28 -0.89 -2.77
CA GLU A 92 2.24 -2.15 -2.03
C GLU A 92 2.68 -3.30 -2.94
N ARG A 93 3.19 -4.41 -2.39
CA ARG A 93 3.40 -5.65 -3.15
C ARG A 93 2.52 -6.75 -2.59
N HIS A 94 1.78 -7.38 -3.49
CA HIS A 94 1.09 -8.64 -3.23
C HIS A 94 1.82 -9.74 -4.02
N GLY A 95 2.66 -10.51 -3.32
CA GLY A 95 3.61 -11.40 -3.98
C GLY A 95 4.61 -10.60 -4.83
N SER A 96 4.78 -10.98 -6.10
CA SER A 96 5.63 -10.27 -7.06
C SER A 96 4.96 -9.03 -7.69
N VAL A 97 3.64 -8.87 -7.52
CA VAL A 97 2.85 -7.85 -8.21
C VAL A 97 2.84 -6.54 -7.42
N PRO A 98 3.40 -5.43 -7.94
CA PRO A 98 3.26 -4.11 -7.33
C PRO A 98 1.85 -3.56 -7.58
N LEU A 99 1.25 -2.96 -6.56
CA LEU A 99 -0.03 -2.25 -6.60
C LEU A 99 0.19 -0.80 -6.16
N LEU A 100 -0.23 0.17 -6.98
CA LEU A 100 -0.31 1.55 -6.51
C LEU A 100 -1.56 1.74 -5.66
N CYS A 101 -1.39 2.35 -4.49
CA CYS A 101 -2.47 2.66 -3.56
C CYS A 101 -2.53 4.15 -3.29
N PHE A 102 -3.74 4.72 -3.26
CA PHE A 102 -4.02 6.00 -2.63
C PHE A 102 -4.86 5.79 -1.39
N ARG A 103 -4.49 6.41 -0.27
CA ARG A 103 -5.18 6.27 1.02
C ARG A 103 -5.42 7.63 1.64
N THR A 104 -6.61 7.82 2.17
CA THR A 104 -6.99 8.96 3.01
C THR A 104 -7.53 8.45 4.33
N ILE A 105 -7.24 9.15 5.43
CA ILE A 105 -7.74 8.84 6.77
C ILE A 105 -8.51 10.06 7.27
N THR A 106 -9.72 9.84 7.77
CA THR A 106 -10.52 10.87 8.43
C THR A 106 -10.24 10.90 9.94
N ARG A 107 -10.63 11.98 10.62
CA ARG A 107 -10.47 12.20 12.06
C ARG A 107 -11.24 11.19 12.91
N ASP A 108 -12.36 10.68 12.41
CA ASP A 108 -13.15 9.62 13.05
C ASP A 108 -12.60 8.20 12.75
N GLY A 109 -11.47 8.11 12.04
CA GLY A 109 -10.76 6.85 11.79
C GLY A 109 -11.27 6.07 10.59
N LEU A 110 -12.12 6.65 9.73
CA LEU A 110 -12.45 6.06 8.44
C LEU A 110 -11.23 6.13 7.52
N VAL A 111 -10.82 4.97 7.02
CA VAL A 111 -9.81 4.85 5.99
C VAL A 111 -10.50 4.63 4.66
N VAL A 112 -10.19 5.48 3.68
CA VAL A 112 -10.60 5.33 2.29
C VAL A 112 -9.37 4.99 1.47
N GLU A 113 -9.38 3.84 0.81
CA GLU A 113 -8.28 3.36 0.00
C GLU A 113 -8.75 3.03 -1.42
N THR A 114 -7.95 3.42 -2.41
CA THR A 114 -8.17 3.10 -3.82
C THR A 114 -6.90 2.45 -4.36
N VAL A 115 -7.04 1.21 -4.79
CA VAL A 115 -5.93 0.34 -5.17
C VAL A 115 -6.00 0.07 -6.67
N MET A 116 -4.86 0.23 -7.34
CA MET A 116 -4.71 -0.19 -8.73
C MET A 116 -4.87 -1.70 -8.80
N GLN A 117 -5.89 -2.17 -9.51
CA GLN A 117 -6.03 -3.59 -9.78
C GLN A 117 -5.12 -3.96 -10.95
N PRO A 118 -4.26 -4.97 -10.81
CA PRO A 118 -3.49 -5.47 -11.93
C PRO A 118 -4.45 -6.11 -12.94
N LEU A 119 -4.06 -6.12 -14.22
CA LEU A 119 -4.86 -6.61 -15.34
C LEU A 119 -5.36 -8.06 -15.11
N PRO A 120 -6.41 -8.51 -15.83
CA PRO A 120 -7.16 -9.75 -15.53
C PRO A 120 -6.30 -11.02 -15.31
N GLU A 121 -5.14 -11.12 -15.94
CA GLU A 121 -4.18 -12.23 -15.76
C GLU A 121 -3.63 -12.40 -14.32
N HIS A 122 -3.75 -11.37 -13.46
CA HIS A 122 -3.26 -11.40 -12.08
C HIS A 122 -4.38 -11.42 -11.04
N ARG A 123 -5.65 -11.49 -11.46
CA ARG A 123 -6.82 -11.39 -10.57
C ARG A 123 -6.91 -12.53 -9.55
N GLU A 124 -6.38 -13.70 -9.88
CA GLU A 124 -6.39 -14.89 -9.02
C GLU A 124 -5.42 -14.80 -7.83
N LEU A 125 -4.47 -13.86 -7.85
CA LEU A 125 -3.46 -13.66 -6.80
C LEU A 125 -3.94 -12.71 -5.69
N LEU A 126 -5.13 -12.12 -5.83
CA LEU A 126 -5.70 -11.22 -4.84
C LEU A 126 -6.61 -11.98 -3.85
N PRO A 127 -6.53 -11.71 -2.53
CA PRO A 127 -7.39 -12.35 -1.55
C PRO A 127 -8.88 -12.23 -1.91
N SER A 128 -9.65 -13.31 -1.80
CA SER A 128 -11.04 -13.35 -2.30
C SER A 128 -12.05 -12.48 -1.52
N ASN A 129 -11.62 -11.80 -0.46
CA ASN A 129 -12.47 -11.04 0.48
C ASN A 129 -12.59 -9.52 0.18
N HIS A 130 -12.23 -9.07 -1.02
CA HIS A 130 -11.98 -7.66 -1.37
C HIS A 130 -13.18 -6.71 -1.47
N HIS A 131 -14.38 -7.10 -1.05
CA HIS A 131 -15.60 -6.30 -1.26
C HIS A 131 -16.37 -5.97 0.03
N ARG A 132 -15.87 -6.35 1.21
CA ARG A 132 -16.53 -5.96 2.46
C ARG A 132 -15.78 -4.82 3.14
N PRO A 133 -16.37 -3.62 3.22
CA PRO A 133 -15.87 -2.62 4.14
C PRO A 133 -15.90 -3.22 5.55
N GLN A 134 -14.75 -3.19 6.23
CA GLN A 134 -14.73 -3.37 7.67
C GLN A 134 -15.18 -2.04 8.29
N ALA A 135 -15.74 -2.04 9.50
CA ALA A 135 -16.12 -0.78 10.14
C ALA A 135 -14.89 0.16 10.21
N GLY A 136 -15.00 1.35 9.62
CA GLY A 136 -13.89 2.31 9.52
C GLY A 136 -12.87 2.04 8.40
N TYR A 137 -13.09 1.09 7.48
CA TYR A 137 -12.16 0.82 6.37
C TYR A 137 -12.90 0.51 5.06
N TYR A 138 -12.78 1.41 4.09
CA TYR A 138 -13.30 1.30 2.73
C TYR A 138 -12.14 1.13 1.75
N VAL A 139 -12.19 0.08 0.93
CA VAL A 139 -11.20 -0.18 -0.11
C VAL A 139 -11.91 -0.41 -1.45
N GLN A 140 -11.40 0.21 -2.50
CA GLN A 140 -11.85 -0.03 -3.87
C GLN A 140 -10.70 -0.36 -4.80
N TYR A 141 -10.87 -1.44 -5.55
CA TYR A 141 -9.97 -1.85 -6.61
C TYR A 141 -10.45 -1.25 -7.94
N VAL A 142 -9.53 -0.64 -8.69
CA VAL A 142 -9.82 0.00 -9.97
C VAL A 142 -9.01 -0.68 -11.06
N ALA A 143 -9.68 -1.27 -12.04
CA ALA A 143 -9.06 -1.86 -13.21
C ALA A 143 -8.49 -0.77 -14.14
N THR A 144 -7.26 -0.35 -13.84
CA THR A 144 -6.51 0.64 -14.61
C THR A 144 -5.02 0.37 -14.46
N SER A 145 -4.22 0.73 -15.47
CA SER A 145 -2.75 0.80 -15.37
C SER A 145 -2.24 2.24 -15.27
N ASP A 146 -3.16 3.21 -15.26
CA ASP A 146 -2.88 4.64 -15.27
C ASP A 146 -3.05 5.24 -13.86
N PRO A 147 -1.95 5.71 -13.23
CA PRO A 147 -1.98 6.40 -11.94
C PRO A 147 -2.90 7.61 -11.91
N VAL A 148 -3.10 8.28 -13.06
CA VAL A 148 -3.94 9.48 -13.17
C VAL A 148 -5.40 9.13 -12.98
N THR A 149 -5.86 8.13 -13.72
CA THR A 149 -7.20 7.57 -13.57
C THR A 149 -7.44 7.11 -12.13
N LEU A 150 -6.47 6.41 -11.54
CA LEU A 150 -6.57 5.95 -10.15
C LEU A 150 -6.74 7.11 -9.16
N TRP A 151 -5.94 8.18 -9.30
CA TRP A 151 -6.01 9.35 -8.44
C TRP A 151 -7.33 10.11 -8.58
N GLN A 152 -7.81 10.29 -9.82
CA GLN A 152 -9.10 10.94 -10.08
C GLN A 152 -10.25 10.13 -9.49
N THR A 153 -10.20 8.81 -9.60
CA THR A 153 -11.16 7.91 -8.97
C THR A 153 -11.14 8.06 -7.44
N HIS A 154 -9.95 8.10 -6.83
CA HIS A 154 -9.82 8.30 -5.39
C HIS A 154 -10.47 9.63 -4.94
N ARG A 155 -10.14 10.74 -5.61
CA ARG A 155 -10.73 12.06 -5.32
C ARG A 155 -12.24 12.11 -5.49
N LYS A 156 -12.76 11.41 -6.50
CA LYS A 156 -14.21 11.30 -6.71
C LYS A 156 -14.89 10.62 -5.52
N HIS A 157 -14.28 9.60 -4.94
CA HIS A 157 -14.85 8.93 -3.76
C HIS A 157 -14.83 9.82 -2.53
N LEU A 158 -13.73 10.55 -2.29
CA LEU A 158 -13.67 11.52 -1.19
C LEU A 158 -14.78 12.58 -1.31
N ALA A 159 -15.01 13.08 -2.53
CA ALA A 159 -16.08 14.05 -2.80
C ALA A 159 -17.51 13.47 -2.68
N GLN A 160 -17.65 12.15 -2.59
CA GLN A 160 -18.93 11.46 -2.39
C GLN A 160 -19.17 11.09 -0.92
N LEU A 161 -18.18 11.26 -0.05
CA LEU A 161 -18.38 11.06 1.38
C LEU A 161 -19.42 12.07 1.93
N PRO A 162 -20.20 11.70 2.96
CA PRO A 162 -20.98 12.64 3.77
C PRO A 162 -20.17 13.87 4.18
N ALA A 163 -20.82 15.04 4.28
CA ALA A 163 -20.14 16.32 4.55
C ALA A 163 -19.35 16.30 5.87
N ASP A 164 -19.90 15.68 6.91
CA ASP A 164 -19.23 15.45 8.19
C ASP A 164 -17.95 14.60 8.06
N GLN A 165 -17.88 13.66 7.11
CA GLN A 165 -16.67 12.88 6.85
C GLN A 165 -15.66 13.65 5.98
N GLN A 166 -16.12 14.51 5.07
CA GLN A 166 -15.25 15.39 4.29
C GLN A 166 -14.58 16.47 5.14
N GLU A 167 -15.31 17.07 6.07
CA GLU A 167 -14.77 18.06 7.03
C GLU A 167 -13.76 17.43 8.01
N ASN A 168 -13.81 16.10 8.13
CA ASN A 168 -12.94 15.31 8.96
C ASN A 168 -11.73 14.74 8.21
N LEU A 169 -11.49 15.08 6.95
CA LEU A 169 -10.24 14.65 6.29
C LEU A 169 -9.04 15.19 7.06
N CYS A 170 -8.16 14.31 7.54
CA CYS A 170 -6.98 14.73 8.26
C CYS A 170 -5.98 15.39 7.30
N GLN A 171 -5.59 16.62 7.60
CA GLN A 171 -4.35 17.18 7.07
C GLN A 171 -3.19 16.60 7.90
N HIS A 172 -2.25 15.94 7.23
CA HIS A 172 -1.21 15.17 7.92
C HIS A 172 -0.23 16.03 8.74
N ASP A 173 -0.15 17.35 8.52
CA ASP A 173 0.59 18.27 9.40
C ASP A 173 0.01 18.35 10.83
N SER A 174 -1.15 17.73 11.06
CA SER A 174 -1.84 17.65 12.35
C SER A 174 -1.75 16.27 13.03
N LEU A 175 -0.99 15.32 12.44
CA LEU A 175 -0.70 13.98 13.01
C LEU A 175 0.69 13.94 13.65
#